data_AF-A0A382MFB6-F1
#
_entry.id   AF-A0A382MFB6-F1
#
_cell.length_a   1.000
_cell.length_b   1.000
_cell.length_c   1.000
_cell.angle_alpha   90.00
_cell.angle_beta   90.00
_cell.angle_gamma   90.00
#
_symmetry.space_group_name_H-M   'P 1'
#
loop_
_entity.id
_entity.type
_entity.pdbx_description
1 polymer ?
#
loop_
_entity_poly.entity_id
_entity_poly.type
_entity_poly.pdbx_seq_one_letter_code
_entity_poly.pdbx_strand_id
1 'polypeptide(L)'
;HVKFQNGAIGYLLSQRGDTTFGLGGWWSVEVGGTRGTFCIENCIEKVTFWPAPGTEGAAAPEKLGVGASPGPVVHESGQSDFGATFPLRIHAFLEDVTNQVPLNQIRASGRDALATLEYTWAAIESYEQGGILVRPHPLPTLKGNPVTQNG
;
A
#
# COMPACT_ATOMS: atom_id res chain seq x y z
N HIS A 1 -13.70 3.36 -6.70
CA HIS A 1 -12.45 3.86 -7.32
C HIS A 1 -11.95 5.05 -6.53
N VAL A 2 -10.64 5.27 -6.50
CA VAL A 2 -9.97 6.36 -5.77
C VAL A 2 -9.04 7.09 -6.72
N LYS A 3 -9.05 8.43 -6.68
CA LYS A 3 -8.04 9.29 -7.31
C LYS A 3 -7.15 9.87 -6.22
N PHE A 4 -5.87 9.50 -6.24
CA PHE A 4 -4.89 9.97 -5.28
C PHE A 4 -4.43 11.39 -5.62
N GLN A 5 -3.92 12.11 -4.61
CA GLN A 5 -3.44 13.48 -4.77
C GLN A 5 -2.31 13.61 -5.80
N ASN A 6 -1.46 12.58 -5.92
CA ASN A 6 -0.37 12.53 -6.91
C ASN A 6 -0.84 12.17 -8.34
N GLY A 7 -2.14 12.02 -8.56
CA GLY A 7 -2.72 11.68 -9.86
C GLY A 7 -2.85 10.18 -10.13
N ALA A 8 -2.32 9.31 -9.26
CA ALA A 8 -2.55 7.87 -9.37
C ALA A 8 -4.04 7.53 -9.20
N ILE A 9 -4.46 6.42 -9.78
CA ILE A 9 -5.82 5.89 -9.69
C ILE A 9 -5.74 4.48 -9.09
N GLY A 10 -6.69 4.15 -8.22
CA GLY A 10 -6.78 2.82 -7.64
C GLY A 10 -8.20 2.36 -7.42
N TYR A 11 -8.35 1.09 -7.09
CA TYR A 11 -9.56 0.48 -6.59
C TYR A 11 -9.24 -0.31 -5.34
N LEU A 12 -10.19 -0.34 -4.41
CA LEU A 12 -10.15 -1.23 -3.25
C LEU A 12 -11.31 -2.20 -3.41
N LEU A 13 -11.00 -3.48 -3.46
CA LEU A 13 -11.99 -4.55 -3.41
C LEU A 13 -11.96 -5.14 -2.01
N SER A 14 -13.09 -5.07 -1.31
CA SER A 14 -13.27 -5.64 0.02
C SER A 14 -14.57 -6.41 0.08
N GLN A 15 -14.55 -7.57 0.74
CA GLN A 15 -15.68 -8.47 0.91
C GLN A 15 -15.44 -9.36 2.13
N ARG A 16 -16.50 -9.89 2.73
CA ARG A 16 -16.44 -10.57 4.04
C ARG A 16 -16.06 -12.06 3.96
N GLY A 17 -15.41 -12.48 2.87
CA GLY A 17 -15.05 -13.88 2.63
C GLY A 17 -16.09 -14.68 1.82
N ASP A 18 -17.08 -14.02 1.26
CA ASP A 18 -18.07 -14.59 0.33
C ASP A 18 -17.46 -14.98 -1.04
N THR A 19 -16.22 -14.58 -1.29
CA THR A 19 -15.46 -14.91 -2.50
C THR A 19 -14.04 -15.33 -2.14
N THR A 20 -13.47 -16.27 -2.89
CA THR A 20 -12.06 -16.63 -2.74
C THR A 20 -11.19 -15.65 -3.53
N PHE A 21 -10.20 -15.05 -2.87
CA PHE A 21 -9.18 -14.26 -3.55
C PHE A 21 -8.06 -15.17 -4.09
N GLY A 22 -7.71 -14.99 -5.36
CA GLY A 22 -6.69 -15.80 -6.03
C GLY A 22 -5.25 -15.53 -5.59
N LEU A 23 -5.00 -14.44 -4.86
CA LEU A 23 -3.66 -14.01 -4.40
C LEU A 23 -3.44 -14.25 -2.90
N GLY A 24 -4.33 -15.01 -2.26
CA GLY A 24 -4.28 -15.32 -0.84
C GLY A 24 -5.51 -14.85 -0.05
N GLY A 25 -5.68 -15.36 1.17
CA GLY A 25 -6.88 -15.17 1.98
C GLY A 25 -6.95 -13.86 2.76
N TRP A 26 -5.84 -13.12 2.88
CA TRP A 26 -5.77 -11.93 3.73
C TRP A 26 -5.94 -10.62 2.95
N TRP A 27 -4.86 -10.08 2.40
CA TRP A 27 -4.89 -8.93 1.51
C TRP A 27 -3.74 -9.02 0.51
N SER A 28 -3.93 -8.36 -0.62
CA SER A 28 -2.91 -8.21 -1.64
C SER A 28 -3.00 -6.80 -2.21
N VAL A 29 -1.87 -6.28 -2.67
CA VAL A 29 -1.81 -4.96 -3.30
C VAL A 29 -0.95 -5.05 -4.54
N GLU A 30 -1.50 -4.60 -5.66
CA GLU A 30 -0.77 -4.46 -6.91
C GLU A 30 -0.59 -2.97 -7.23
N VAL A 31 0.64 -2.58 -7.55
CA VAL A 31 1.01 -1.20 -7.86
C VAL A 31 1.76 -1.17 -9.17
N GLY A 32 1.12 -0.62 -10.19
CA GLY A 32 1.73 -0.34 -11.50
C GLY A 32 2.38 1.05 -11.54
N GLY A 33 3.56 1.12 -12.14
CA GLY A 33 4.30 2.37 -12.34
C GLY A 33 5.12 2.35 -13.63
N THR A 34 5.86 3.43 -13.86
CA THR A 34 6.62 3.62 -15.11
C THR A 34 7.78 2.63 -15.31
N ARG A 35 8.25 1.99 -14.24
CA ARG A 35 9.36 1.02 -14.26
C ARG A 35 8.91 -0.43 -14.19
N GLY A 36 7.62 -0.66 -14.05
CA GLY A 36 7.04 -1.99 -13.86
C GLY A 36 5.94 -2.00 -12.81
N THR A 37 5.50 -3.19 -12.48
CA THR A 37 4.45 -3.47 -11.51
C THR A 37 5.01 -4.34 -10.41
N PHE A 38 4.66 -4.07 -9.14
CA PHE A 38 4.85 -5.05 -8.08
C PHE A 38 3.51 -5.46 -7.48
N CYS A 39 3.41 -6.71 -7.03
CA CYS A 39 2.30 -7.22 -6.25
C CYS A 39 2.84 -7.79 -4.94
N ILE A 40 2.29 -7.34 -3.82
CA ILE A 40 2.43 -8.00 -2.52
C ILE A 40 1.25 -8.95 -2.38
N GLU A 41 1.55 -10.23 -2.24
CA GLU A 41 0.58 -11.31 -2.20
C GLU A 41 0.49 -11.87 -0.77
N ASN A 42 -0.75 -12.14 -0.35
CA ASN A 42 -1.12 -12.68 0.95
C ASN A 42 -0.31 -12.11 2.15
N CYS A 43 -0.51 -10.81 2.44
CA CYS A 43 0.21 -10.07 3.47
C CYS A 43 1.73 -9.93 3.23
N ILE A 44 2.49 -10.90 3.74
CA ILE A 44 3.96 -10.87 3.79
C ILE A 44 4.57 -12.10 3.11
N GLU A 45 3.75 -12.95 2.50
CA GLU A 45 4.19 -14.22 1.95
C GLU A 45 5.11 -14.04 0.75
N LYS A 46 4.72 -13.16 -0.17
CA LYS A 46 5.38 -13.07 -1.46
C LYS A 46 5.28 -11.66 -2.05
N VAL A 47 6.34 -11.25 -2.71
CA VAL A 47 6.37 -10.06 -3.57
C VAL A 47 6.79 -10.48 -4.96
N THR A 48 5.97 -10.16 -5.94
CA THR A 48 6.27 -10.38 -7.36
C THR A 48 6.49 -9.04 -8.04
N PHE A 49 7.58 -8.90 -8.79
CA PHE A 49 7.88 -7.71 -9.59
C PHE A 49 7.95 -8.06 -11.08
N TRP A 50 7.11 -7.40 -11.88
CA TRP A 50 7.14 -7.46 -13.34
C TRP A 50 7.76 -6.17 -13.88
N PRO A 51 9.01 -6.20 -14.37
CA PRO A 51 9.64 -5.00 -14.89
C PRO A 51 8.97 -4.55 -16.19
N ALA A 52 8.91 -3.24 -16.41
CA ALA A 52 8.51 -2.69 -17.71
C ALA A 52 9.60 -3.00 -18.76
N PRO A 53 9.23 -3.18 -20.04
CA PRO A 53 10.21 -3.28 -21.12
C PRO A 53 11.17 -2.08 -21.11
N GLY A 54 12.48 -2.36 -21.16
CA GLY A 54 13.53 -1.33 -21.11
C GLY A 54 13.95 -0.88 -19.71
N THR A 55 13.32 -1.38 -18.62
CA THR A 55 13.89 -1.26 -17.28
C THR A 55 15.22 -2.03 -17.20
N GLU A 56 16.19 -1.51 -16.45
CA GLU A 56 17.47 -2.21 -16.22
C GLU A 56 17.23 -3.64 -15.69
N GLY A 57 17.81 -4.63 -16.35
CA GLY A 57 17.60 -6.06 -16.06
C GLY A 57 16.35 -6.69 -16.67
N ALA A 58 15.50 -5.91 -17.37
CA ALA A 58 14.34 -6.42 -18.11
C ALA A 58 14.71 -6.89 -19.52
N ALA A 59 13.84 -7.72 -20.12
CA ALA A 59 13.95 -8.06 -21.53
C ALA A 59 13.85 -6.80 -22.40
N ALA A 60 14.68 -6.74 -23.44
CA ALA A 60 14.68 -5.61 -24.37
C ALA A 60 13.35 -5.57 -25.15
N PRO A 61 12.69 -4.40 -25.28
CA PRO A 61 11.37 -4.28 -25.91
C PRO A 61 11.31 -4.90 -27.32
N GLU A 62 12.37 -4.75 -28.11
CA GLU A 62 12.49 -5.29 -29.47
C GLU A 62 12.58 -6.83 -29.53
N LYS A 63 12.80 -7.48 -28.38
CA LYS A 63 12.85 -8.94 -28.24
C LYS A 63 11.56 -9.53 -27.65
N LEU A 64 10.59 -8.67 -27.29
CA LEU A 64 9.30 -9.11 -26.75
C LEU A 64 8.26 -9.21 -27.87
N GLY A 65 7.54 -10.34 -27.92
CA GLY A 65 6.37 -10.48 -28.79
C GLY A 65 5.24 -9.54 -28.35
N VAL A 66 4.28 -9.28 -29.24
CA VAL A 66 3.08 -8.51 -28.91
C VAL A 66 2.33 -9.21 -27.75
N GLY A 67 2.09 -8.47 -26.66
CA GLY A 67 1.46 -9.01 -25.46
C GLY A 67 2.39 -9.80 -24.53
N ALA A 68 3.69 -9.92 -24.85
CA ALA A 68 4.67 -10.52 -23.96
C ALA A 68 5.13 -9.51 -22.90
N SER A 69 5.30 -9.99 -21.67
CA SER A 69 5.89 -9.25 -20.56
C SER A 69 7.26 -9.87 -20.23
N PRO A 70 8.25 -9.09 -19.76
CA PRO A 70 9.43 -9.64 -19.11
C PRO A 70 9.04 -10.65 -18.02
N GLY A 71 9.90 -11.67 -17.81
CA GLY A 71 9.69 -12.62 -16.72
C GLY A 71 9.65 -11.91 -15.36
N PRO A 72 8.82 -12.37 -14.41
CA PRO A 72 8.75 -11.78 -13.08
C PRO A 72 10.01 -12.09 -12.27
N VAL A 73 10.35 -11.18 -11.37
CA VAL A 73 11.23 -11.44 -10.23
C VAL A 73 10.35 -11.75 -9.03
N VAL A 74 10.41 -12.97 -8.53
CA VAL A 74 9.60 -13.44 -7.40
C VAL A 74 10.48 -13.53 -6.16
N HIS A 75 10.01 -12.96 -5.06
CA HIS A 75 10.62 -13.10 -3.75
C HIS A 75 9.59 -13.64 -2.75
N GLU A 76 9.90 -14.78 -2.14
CA GLU A 76 9.11 -15.35 -1.05
C GLU A 76 9.80 -15.10 0.27
N SER A 77 9.03 -14.72 1.28
CA SER A 77 9.56 -14.47 2.63
C SER A 77 9.84 -15.75 3.42
N GLY A 78 9.27 -16.88 2.98
CA GLY A 78 9.23 -18.13 3.74
C GLY A 78 8.26 -18.11 4.92
N GLN A 79 7.43 -17.06 5.05
CA GLN A 79 6.44 -16.91 6.12
C GLN A 79 5.03 -16.92 5.57
N SER A 80 4.20 -17.87 6.01
CA SER A 80 2.78 -18.00 5.64
C SER A 80 1.81 -17.81 6.80
N ASP A 81 2.32 -17.58 8.02
CA ASP A 81 1.49 -17.29 9.17
C ASP A 81 1.22 -15.78 9.30
N PHE A 82 -0.06 -15.40 9.29
CA PHE A 82 -0.49 -14.03 9.58
C PHE A 82 -0.03 -13.57 10.96
N GLY A 83 0.05 -14.49 11.93
CA GLY A 83 0.56 -14.25 13.28
C GLY A 83 1.97 -13.65 13.30
N ALA A 84 2.78 -13.88 12.27
CA ALA A 84 4.12 -13.32 12.16
C ALA A 84 4.15 -11.81 11.89
N THR A 85 3.05 -11.22 11.41
CA THR A 85 2.97 -9.77 11.16
C THR A 85 2.98 -8.96 12.47
N PHE A 86 2.45 -9.53 13.55
CA PHE A 86 2.34 -8.88 14.86
C PHE A 86 3.70 -8.54 15.47
N PRO A 87 4.64 -9.50 15.65
CA PRO A 87 5.96 -9.17 16.16
C PRO A 87 6.69 -8.19 15.23
N LEU A 88 6.59 -8.33 13.90
CA LEU A 88 7.22 -7.38 12.96
C LEU A 88 6.72 -5.95 13.19
N ARG A 89 5.41 -5.77 13.38
CA ARG A 89 4.81 -4.46 13.64
C ARG A 89 5.20 -3.90 15.01
N ILE A 90 5.25 -4.72 16.05
CA ILE A 90 5.67 -4.30 17.39
C ILE A 90 7.14 -3.89 17.37
N HIS A 91 8.02 -4.65 16.71
CA HIS A 91 9.44 -4.31 16.58
C HIS A 91 9.63 -2.98 15.84
N ALA A 92 8.88 -2.75 14.75
CA ALA A 92 8.87 -1.47 14.05
C ALA A 92 8.45 -0.30 14.97
N PHE A 93 7.41 -0.49 15.77
CA PHE A 93 7.01 0.53 16.74
C PHE A 93 8.11 0.79 17.79
N LEU A 94 8.70 -0.27 18.36
CA LEU A 94 9.77 -0.13 19.35
C LEU A 94 11.00 0.55 18.76
N GLU A 95 11.39 0.21 17.53
CA GLU A 95 12.48 0.87 16.80
C GLU A 95 12.21 2.37 16.64
N ASP A 96 11.00 2.78 16.23
CA ASP A 96 10.64 4.20 16.10
C ASP A 96 10.73 4.93 17.45
N VAL A 97 10.23 4.30 18.52
CA VAL A 97 10.28 4.86 19.88
C VAL A 97 11.73 4.99 20.37
N THR A 98 12.55 3.95 20.19
CA THR A 98 13.97 3.96 20.58
C THR A 98 14.74 5.03 19.81
N ASN A 99 14.45 5.20 18.52
CA ASN A 99 15.05 6.22 17.67
C ASN A 99 14.44 7.63 17.86
N GLN A 100 13.54 7.80 18.84
CA GLN A 100 12.87 9.07 19.15
C GLN A 100 12.20 9.73 17.93
N VAL A 101 11.66 8.90 17.03
CA VAL A 101 10.92 9.39 15.85
C VAL A 101 9.77 10.28 16.32
N PRO A 102 9.57 11.47 15.73
CA PRO A 102 8.45 12.34 16.06
C PRO A 102 7.13 11.57 16.02
N LEU A 103 6.22 11.83 16.97
CA LEU A 103 4.97 11.07 17.12
C LEU A 103 4.11 10.99 15.84
N ASN A 104 4.18 12.04 15.02
CA ASN A 104 3.47 12.14 13.74
C ASN A 104 4.16 11.45 12.57
N GLN A 105 5.34 10.89 12.79
CA GLN A 105 6.17 10.17 11.82
C GLN A 105 6.38 8.70 12.22
N ILE A 106 5.95 8.29 13.42
CA ILE A 106 5.89 6.88 13.81
C ILE A 106 5.10 6.11 12.75
N ARG A 107 5.61 4.93 12.36
CA ARG A 107 4.95 4.05 11.39
C ARG A 107 3.55 3.69 11.89
N ALA A 108 2.53 4.02 11.09
CA ALA A 108 1.12 3.89 11.43
C ALA A 108 0.72 4.65 12.71
N SER A 109 1.10 5.92 12.72
CA SER A 109 0.74 6.88 13.75
C SER A 109 -0.78 7.06 13.85
N GLY A 110 -1.23 7.73 14.91
CA GLY A 110 -2.63 8.17 15.03
C GLY A 110 -3.08 9.07 13.88
N ARG A 111 -2.16 9.78 13.20
CA ARG A 111 -2.47 10.55 11.99
C ARG A 111 -2.81 9.64 10.81
N ASP A 112 -2.04 8.55 10.62
CA ASP A 112 -2.31 7.57 9.56
C ASP A 112 -3.64 6.85 9.79
N ALA A 113 -3.93 6.54 11.05
CA ALA A 113 -5.22 5.97 11.46
C ALA A 113 -6.37 6.93 11.15
N LEU A 114 -6.24 8.22 11.49
CA LEU A 114 -7.27 9.22 11.19
C LEU A 114 -7.46 9.41 9.68
N ALA A 115 -6.38 9.42 8.89
CA ALA A 115 -6.47 9.48 7.43
C ALA A 115 -7.25 8.27 6.88
N THR A 116 -6.97 7.07 7.38
CA THR A 116 -7.66 5.84 6.98
C THR A 116 -9.15 5.92 7.30
N LEU A 117 -9.51 6.44 8.46
CA LEU A 117 -10.92 6.62 8.84
C LEU A 117 -11.66 7.60 7.91
N GLU A 118 -11.02 8.71 7.52
CA GLU A 118 -11.62 9.64 6.55
C GLU A 118 -11.93 8.98 5.20
N TYR A 119 -11.07 8.07 4.72
CA TYR A 119 -11.37 7.27 3.52
C TYR A 119 -12.54 6.32 3.74
N THR A 120 -12.65 5.69 4.92
CA THR A 120 -13.79 4.81 5.27
C THR A 120 -15.10 5.59 5.26
N TRP A 121 -15.15 6.77 5.88
CA TRP A 121 -16.35 7.61 5.86
C TRP A 121 -16.70 8.08 4.45
N ALA A 122 -15.71 8.50 3.66
CA ALA A 122 -15.96 8.89 2.27
C ALA A 122 -16.51 7.72 1.43
N ALA A 123 -16.05 6.49 1.68
CA ALA A 123 -16.58 5.31 1.01
C ALA A 123 -18.03 4.99 1.43
N ILE A 124 -18.34 5.11 2.73
CA ILE A 124 -19.70 4.95 3.25
C ILE A 124 -20.63 5.99 2.62
N GLU A 125 -20.25 7.27 2.65
CA GLU A 125 -21.05 8.35 2.08
C GLU A 125 -21.27 8.17 0.57
N SER A 126 -20.21 7.85 -0.18
CA SER A 126 -20.30 7.57 -1.61
C SER A 126 -21.28 6.44 -1.89
N TYR A 127 -21.22 5.34 -1.13
CA TYR A 127 -22.14 4.21 -1.27
C TYR A 127 -23.59 4.59 -0.96
N GLU A 128 -23.84 5.24 0.18
CA GLU A 128 -25.19 5.64 0.61
C GLU A 128 -25.85 6.64 -0.35
N GLN A 129 -25.05 7.43 -1.07
CA GLN A 129 -25.52 8.41 -2.05
C GLN A 129 -25.46 7.90 -3.51
N GLY A 130 -25.36 6.59 -3.72
CA GLY A 130 -25.45 5.98 -5.07
C GLY A 130 -24.19 6.11 -5.92
N GLY A 131 -23.01 6.17 -5.29
CA GLY A 131 -21.71 6.15 -5.94
C GLY A 131 -21.17 7.50 -6.37
N ILE A 132 -21.58 8.60 -5.73
CA ILE A 132 -21.07 9.93 -6.05
C ILE A 132 -19.57 10.07 -5.74
N LEU A 133 -18.93 11.07 -6.36
CA LEU A 133 -17.58 11.45 -6.00
C LEU A 133 -17.57 12.16 -4.64
N VAL A 134 -16.88 11.56 -3.66
CA VAL A 134 -16.65 12.15 -2.34
C VAL A 134 -15.17 12.47 -2.18
N ARG A 135 -14.87 13.63 -1.60
CA ARG A 135 -13.52 14.00 -1.18
C ARG A 135 -13.42 13.83 0.34
N PRO A 136 -12.53 12.96 0.86
CA PRO A 136 -12.31 12.83 2.30
C PRO A 136 -11.90 14.17 2.93
N HIS A 137 -12.25 14.40 4.21
CA HIS A 137 -11.89 15.66 4.86
C HIS A 137 -10.38 15.76 5.04
N PRO A 138 -9.77 16.94 4.80
CA PRO A 138 -8.36 17.13 5.06
C PRO A 138 -8.10 17.04 6.56
N LEU A 139 -7.09 16.27 6.94
CA LEU A 139 -6.67 16.21 8.34
C LEU A 139 -6.17 17.58 8.81
N PRO A 140 -6.39 17.93 10.09
CA PRO A 140 -5.81 19.15 10.67
C PRO A 140 -4.31 19.23 10.42
N THR A 141 -3.83 20.43 10.11
CA THR A 141 -2.38 20.68 10.04
C THR A 141 -1.80 20.44 11.42
N LEU A 142 -0.87 19.48 11.53
CA LEU A 142 -0.07 19.36 12.73
C LEU A 142 0.89 20.54 12.75
N LYS A 143 0.68 21.49 13.66
CA LYS A 143 1.72 22.44 14.02
C LYS A 143 2.78 21.66 14.81
N GLY A 144 3.75 21.06 14.13
CA GLY A 144 5.00 20.68 14.78
C GLY A 144 5.68 21.97 15.25
N ASN A 145 6.16 22.01 16.49
CA ASN A 145 6.99 23.12 16.93
C ASN A 145 8.34 23.00 16.19
N PRO A 146 8.71 23.92 15.28
CA PRO A 146 9.96 23.81 14.52
C PRO A 146 11.20 23.84 15.45
N VAL A 147 11.05 24.39 16.64
CA VAL A 147 12.13 24.56 17.63
C VAL A 147 12.57 23.23 18.25
N THR A 148 11.69 22.21 18.30
CA THR A 148 11.98 20.93 18.96
C THR A 148 12.42 19.82 18.01
N GLN A 149 12.60 20.09 16.71
CA GLN A 149 12.97 19.09 15.70
C GLN A 149 14.41 19.20 15.19
N ASN A 150 15.15 20.24 15.57
CA ASN A 150 16.57 20.45 15.22
C ASN A 150 17.49 20.54 16.47
N GLY A 151 17.07 19.98 17.60
CA GLY A 151 17.84 19.96 18.85
C GLY A 151 18.49 18.61 19.09
#